data_AF-A0A6N7HIP9-F1
#
_entry.id   AF-A0A6N7HIP9-F1
#
_cell.length_a   1.000
_cell.length_b   1.000
_cell.length_c   1.000
_cell.angle_alpha   90.00
_cell.angle_beta   90.00
_cell.angle_gamma   90.00
#
_symmetry.space_group_name_H-M   'P 1'
#
loop_
_entity.id
_entity.type
_entity.pdbx_description
1 polymer ?
#
loop_
_entity_poly.entity_id
_entity_poly.type
_entity_poly.pdbx_seq_one_letter_code
_entity_poly.pdbx_strand_id
1 'polypeptide(L)'
;MERMHAAMREFPGSLGVAGPRGDLSRVLAALERERLLDPGGRGGCWRAEGDRLGALMSALPAQALHGDAHPGNVLVTPAGLVWNDFEYAWHGPVAWDYACMAATGRPGAWAAAVEGRIDPAELAVCRDFRELFVAGWFQLLAHRFPHRAGEASEVLASTLPPTS
;
A
#
# COMPACT_ATOMS: atom_id res chain seq x y z
N MET A 1 -11.39 -11.40 -4.07
CA MET A 1 -10.97 -10.14 -4.71
C MET A 1 -11.96 -9.72 -5.79
N GLU A 2 -12.10 -10.48 -6.88
CA GLU A 2 -12.98 -10.13 -8.02
C GLU A 2 -14.41 -9.76 -7.64
N ARG A 3 -15.11 -10.57 -6.84
CA ARG A 3 -16.48 -10.28 -6.37
C ARG A 3 -16.56 -8.97 -5.58
N MET A 4 -15.52 -8.66 -4.80
CA MET A 4 -15.45 -7.42 -4.03
C MET A 4 -15.19 -6.23 -4.97
N HIS A 5 -14.24 -6.32 -5.91
CA HIS A 5 -14.04 -5.27 -6.91
C HIS A 5 -15.29 -5.01 -7.75
N ALA A 6 -16.02 -6.05 -8.15
CA ALA A 6 -17.30 -5.89 -8.86
C ALA A 6 -18.32 -5.10 -8.02
N ALA A 7 -18.49 -5.45 -6.74
CA ALA A 7 -19.39 -4.73 -5.83
C ALA A 7 -18.94 -3.28 -5.57
N MET A 8 -17.63 -3.04 -5.44
CA MET A 8 -17.09 -1.70 -5.24
C MET A 8 -17.23 -0.81 -6.48
N ARG A 9 -17.06 -1.38 -7.68
CA ARG A 9 -17.27 -0.65 -8.94
C ARG A 9 -18.69 -0.06 -9.04
N GLU A 10 -19.67 -0.73 -8.45
CA GLU A 10 -21.07 -0.31 -8.41
C GLU A 10 -21.40 0.59 -7.21
N PHE A 11 -20.43 0.90 -6.34
CA PHE A 11 -20.64 1.72 -5.15
C PHE A 11 -21.07 3.14 -5.55
N PRO A 12 -22.26 3.61 -5.14
CA PRO A 12 -22.79 4.90 -5.57
C PRO A 12 -22.23 6.10 -4.79
N GLY A 13 -21.50 5.85 -3.70
CA GLY A 13 -20.92 6.90 -2.87
C GLY A 13 -19.63 7.48 -3.43
N SER A 14 -19.24 8.66 -2.94
CA SER A 14 -17.95 9.26 -3.27
C SER A 14 -16.82 8.67 -2.42
N LEU A 15 -15.71 8.31 -3.04
CA LEU A 15 -14.45 7.98 -2.36
C LEU A 15 -13.37 8.98 -2.74
N GLY A 16 -12.34 9.10 -1.90
CA GLY A 16 -11.17 9.93 -2.19
C GLY A 16 -10.36 9.39 -3.37
N VAL A 17 -9.57 10.28 -4.00
CA VAL A 17 -8.63 9.94 -5.08
C VAL A 17 -7.16 10.04 -4.64
N ALA A 18 -6.90 10.58 -3.45
CA ALA A 18 -5.54 10.77 -2.95
C ALA A 18 -4.86 9.44 -2.61
N GLY A 19 -5.64 8.49 -2.07
CA GLY A 19 -5.19 7.14 -1.73
C GLY A 19 -3.84 7.12 -0.99
N PRO A 20 -3.01 6.10 -1.23
CA PRO A 20 -1.74 5.92 -0.54
C PRO A 20 -0.70 6.99 -0.89
N ARG A 21 -0.90 7.77 -1.97
CA ARG A 21 -0.04 8.93 -2.28
C ARG A 21 -0.25 10.07 -1.28
N GLY A 22 -1.50 10.35 -0.96
CA GLY A 22 -1.84 11.31 0.08
C GLY A 22 -1.27 10.88 1.43
N ASP A 23 -1.39 9.60 1.75
CA ASP A 23 -0.92 9.06 3.03
C ASP A 23 0.60 9.02 3.12
N LEU A 24 1.32 8.61 2.07
CA LEU A 24 2.78 8.70 2.02
C LEU A 24 3.24 10.15 2.24
N SER A 25 2.59 11.13 1.61
CA SER A 25 2.94 12.54 1.78
C SER A 25 2.81 13.00 3.25
N ARG A 26 1.74 12.56 3.93
CA ARG A 26 1.52 12.84 5.37
C ARG A 26 2.55 12.11 6.23
N VAL A 27 2.87 10.87 5.90
CA VAL A 27 3.86 10.06 6.62
C VAL A 27 5.23 10.73 6.56
N LEU A 28 5.71 11.10 5.38
CA LEU A 28 6.99 11.76 5.21
C LEU A 28 7.05 13.10 5.96
N ALA A 29 5.99 13.92 5.85
CA ALA A 29 5.91 15.18 6.58
C ALA A 29 5.94 14.97 8.11
N ALA A 30 5.29 13.92 8.62
CA ALA A 30 5.35 13.58 10.05
C ALA A 30 6.74 13.12 10.48
N LEU A 31 7.43 12.31 9.68
CA LEU A 31 8.80 11.86 9.97
C LEU A 31 9.79 13.03 10.01
N GLU A 32 9.68 13.98 9.07
CA GLU A 32 10.50 15.19 9.04
C GLU A 32 10.24 16.08 10.27
N ARG A 33 8.97 16.26 10.63
CA ARG A 33 8.57 17.03 11.82
C ARG A 33 9.14 16.44 13.11
N GLU A 34 9.16 15.11 13.22
CA GLU A 34 9.75 14.39 14.36
C GLU A 34 11.27 14.21 14.23
N ARG A 35 11.90 14.75 13.19
CA ARG A 35 13.35 14.65 12.91
C ARG A 35 13.85 13.21 12.79
N LEU A 36 12.99 12.32 12.32
CA LEU A 36 13.30 10.92 12.03
C LEU A 36 13.78 10.72 10.59
N LEU A 37 13.60 11.74 9.75
CA LEU A 37 13.98 11.74 8.35
C LEU A 37 14.48 13.12 7.94
N ASP A 38 15.67 13.18 7.34
CA ASP A 38 16.22 14.43 6.81
C ASP A 38 15.63 14.75 5.42
N PRO A 39 15.10 15.97 5.20
CA PRO A 39 14.48 16.34 3.91
C PRO A 39 15.43 16.38 2.72
N GLY A 40 16.72 16.67 2.93
CA GLY A 40 17.72 16.83 1.86
C GLY A 40 18.38 15.52 1.44
N GLY A 41 18.56 14.59 2.38
CA GLY A 41 19.11 13.27 2.15
C GLY A 41 18.04 12.21 1.85
N ARG A 42 17.93 11.22 2.74
CA ARG A 42 17.03 10.07 2.55
C ARG A 42 15.56 10.49 2.33
N GLY A 43 15.08 11.54 2.99
CA GLY A 43 13.71 12.03 2.82
C GLY A 43 13.45 12.59 1.43
N GLY A 44 14.42 13.30 0.85
CA GLY A 44 14.37 13.78 -0.52
C GLY A 44 14.28 12.64 -1.52
N CYS A 45 15.13 11.61 -1.38
CA CYS A 45 15.08 10.41 -2.21
C CYS A 45 13.74 9.68 -2.11
N TRP A 46 13.23 9.52 -0.88
CA TRP A 46 11.94 8.85 -0.63
C TRP A 46 10.78 9.60 -1.29
N ARG A 47 10.77 10.93 -1.18
CA ARG A 47 9.75 11.77 -1.81
C ARG A 47 9.80 11.69 -3.33
N ALA A 48 11.01 11.79 -3.91
CA ALA A 48 11.21 11.68 -5.35
C ALA A 48 10.72 10.33 -5.89
N GLU A 49 11.02 9.24 -5.19
CA GLU A 49 10.56 7.91 -5.57
C GLU A 49 9.05 7.74 -5.40
N GLY A 50 8.48 8.29 -4.32
CA GLY A 50 7.04 8.32 -4.10
C GLY A 50 6.31 9.11 -5.18
N ASP A 51 6.85 10.26 -5.61
CA ASP A 51 6.28 11.04 -6.71
C ASP A 51 6.38 10.29 -8.04
N ARG A 52 7.52 9.64 -8.32
CA ARG A 52 7.72 8.83 -9.53
C ARG A 52 6.72 7.67 -9.61
N LEU A 53 6.67 6.83 -8.57
CA LEU A 53 5.75 5.68 -8.51
C LEU A 53 4.30 6.13 -8.45
N GLY A 54 4.00 7.22 -7.74
CA GLY A 54 2.66 7.79 -7.67
C GLY A 54 2.16 8.31 -9.02
N ALA A 55 3.05 8.91 -9.83
CA ALA A 55 2.72 9.31 -11.19
C ALA A 55 2.43 8.11 -12.10
N LEU A 56 3.23 7.05 -12.01
CA LEU A 56 3.00 5.80 -12.74
C LEU A 56 1.67 5.15 -12.33
N MET A 57 1.40 5.06 -11.03
CA MET A 57 0.16 4.49 -10.50
C MET A 57 -1.07 5.30 -10.92
N SER A 58 -0.96 6.63 -11.01
CA SER A 58 -2.06 7.51 -11.44
C SER A 58 -2.41 7.38 -12.92
N ALA A 59 -1.50 6.82 -13.73
CA ALA A 59 -1.74 6.56 -15.16
C ALA A 59 -2.46 5.23 -15.42
N LEU A 60 -2.67 4.41 -14.38
CA LEU A 60 -3.30 3.09 -14.49
C LEU A 60 -4.84 3.20 -14.48
N PRO A 61 -5.57 2.20 -15.03
CA PRO A 61 -7.02 2.16 -14.96
C PRO A 61 -7.53 2.17 -13.51
N ALA A 62 -8.46 3.08 -13.19
CA ALA A 62 -8.94 3.28 -11.82
C ALA A 62 -10.41 2.86 -11.63
N GLN A 63 -10.73 2.38 -10.43
CA GLN A 63 -12.08 2.16 -9.92
C GLN A 63 -12.06 2.21 -8.37
N ALA A 64 -13.23 2.20 -7.73
CA ALA A 64 -13.33 1.97 -6.30
C ALA A 64 -12.71 0.63 -5.90
N LEU A 65 -11.85 0.65 -4.88
CA LEU A 65 -11.12 -0.51 -4.37
C LEU A 65 -11.00 -0.44 -2.84
N HIS A 66 -10.63 -1.56 -2.19
CA HIS A 66 -10.67 -1.67 -0.73
C HIS A 66 -9.59 -0.84 -0.05
N GLY A 67 -8.38 -0.80 -0.61
CA GLY A 67 -7.27 0.03 -0.14
C GLY A 67 -6.33 -0.66 0.84
N ASP A 68 -6.77 -1.76 1.46
CA ASP A 68 -5.94 -2.60 2.34
C ASP A 68 -6.40 -4.07 2.29
N ALA A 69 -6.55 -4.60 1.07
CA ALA A 69 -7.09 -5.92 0.87
C ALA A 69 -6.08 -7.02 1.26
N HIS A 70 -6.25 -7.63 2.43
CA HIS A 70 -5.43 -8.74 2.91
C HIS A 70 -6.25 -9.78 3.70
N PRO A 71 -5.72 -11.00 3.96
CA PRO A 71 -6.49 -12.06 4.62
C PRO A 71 -7.03 -11.68 6.02
N GLY A 72 -6.36 -10.78 6.73
CA GLY A 72 -6.84 -10.25 8.01
C GLY A 72 -8.16 -9.47 7.93
N ASN A 73 -8.52 -8.94 6.76
CA ASN A 73 -9.75 -8.18 6.52
C ASN A 73 -10.84 -9.06 5.89
N VAL A 74 -10.66 -10.39 5.92
CA VAL A 74 -11.62 -11.37 5.45
C VAL A 74 -12.20 -12.14 6.63
N LEU A 75 -13.51 -12.01 6.83
CA LEU A 75 -14.26 -12.76 7.82
C LEU A 75 -14.79 -14.06 7.20
N VAL A 76 -14.65 -15.16 7.93
CA VAL A 76 -15.29 -16.44 7.60
C VAL A 76 -16.66 -16.48 8.27
N THR A 77 -17.72 -16.48 7.48
CA THR A 77 -19.10 -16.56 7.98
C THR A 77 -19.78 -17.85 7.47
N PRO A 78 -20.91 -18.29 8.07
CA PRO A 78 -21.69 -19.40 7.53
C PRO A 78 -22.17 -19.19 6.08
N ALA A 79 -22.29 -17.93 5.64
CA ALA A 79 -22.67 -17.56 4.28
C ALA A 79 -21.48 -17.40 3.32
N GLY A 80 -20.26 -17.67 3.79
CA GLY A 80 -19.01 -17.54 3.03
C GLY A 80 -18.13 -16.39 3.50
N LEU A 81 -17.13 -16.08 2.67
CA LEU A 81 -16.13 -15.05 2.95
C LEU A 81 -16.70 -13.64 2.74
N VAL A 82 -16.47 -12.75 3.69
CA VAL A 82 -16.91 -11.35 3.65
C VAL A 82 -15.72 -10.43 3.91
N TRP A 83 -15.58 -9.37 3.11
CA TRP A 83 -14.58 -8.32 3.32
C TRP A 83 -15.10 -7.31 4.35
N ASN A 84 -14.23 -6.84 5.24
CA ASN A 84 -14.50 -5.78 6.20
C ASN A 84 -13.48 -4.64 6.07
N ASP A 85 -13.60 -3.63 6.93
CA ASP A 85 -12.58 -2.57 7.09
C ASP A 85 -12.22 -1.75 5.84
N PHE A 86 -13.23 -1.06 5.29
CA PHE A 86 -13.09 -0.21 4.10
C PHE A 86 -12.61 1.22 4.40
N GLU A 87 -11.94 1.47 5.52
CA GLU A 87 -11.54 2.83 5.92
C GLU A 87 -10.49 3.44 4.96
N TYR A 88 -9.71 2.60 4.29
CA TYR A 88 -8.74 3.00 3.27
C TYR A 88 -9.31 2.92 1.84
N ALA A 89 -10.61 2.73 1.66
CA ALA A 89 -11.21 2.62 0.33
C ALA A 89 -11.04 3.93 -0.47
N TRP A 90 -10.60 3.79 -1.72
CA TRP A 90 -10.34 4.93 -2.60
C TRP A 90 -10.56 4.56 -4.06
N HIS A 91 -10.55 5.55 -4.96
CA HIS A 91 -10.58 5.34 -6.41
C HIS A 91 -9.16 5.25 -6.98
N GLY A 92 -8.74 4.05 -7.36
CA GLY A 92 -7.38 3.77 -7.84
C GLY A 92 -7.28 2.48 -8.63
N PRO A 93 -6.05 2.05 -8.99
CA PRO A 93 -5.85 0.81 -9.72
C PRO A 93 -6.07 -0.41 -8.85
N VAL A 94 -6.91 -1.35 -9.30
CA VAL A 94 -7.18 -2.59 -8.55
C VAL A 94 -5.94 -3.42 -8.28
N ALA A 95 -4.90 -3.26 -9.11
CA ALA A 95 -3.57 -3.83 -8.88
C ALA A 95 -3.01 -3.47 -7.48
N TRP A 96 -3.44 -2.37 -6.86
CA TRP A 96 -3.14 -2.00 -5.47
C TRP A 96 -3.63 -3.03 -4.45
N ASP A 97 -4.91 -3.42 -4.52
CA ASP A 97 -5.46 -4.44 -3.62
C ASP A 97 -4.77 -5.78 -3.81
N TYR A 98 -4.37 -6.08 -5.05
CA TYR A 98 -3.57 -7.26 -5.29
C TYR A 98 -2.19 -7.14 -4.65
N ALA A 99 -1.47 -6.02 -4.80
CA ALA A 99 -0.21 -5.78 -4.11
C ALA A 99 -0.33 -5.88 -2.58
N CYS A 100 -1.44 -5.42 -1.99
CA CYS A 100 -1.71 -5.56 -0.55
C CYS A 100 -1.81 -7.03 -0.10
N MET A 101 -2.54 -7.83 -0.87
CA MET A 101 -2.72 -9.26 -0.62
C MET A 101 -1.41 -10.04 -0.81
N ALA A 102 -0.59 -9.65 -1.79
CA ALA A 102 0.71 -10.24 -2.06
C ALA A 102 1.66 -10.16 -0.85
N ALA A 103 1.69 -8.98 -0.21
CA ALA A 103 2.59 -8.68 0.89
C ALA A 103 2.25 -9.43 2.20
N THR A 104 1.01 -9.88 2.34
CA THR A 104 0.48 -10.48 3.57
C THR A 104 0.13 -11.98 3.42
N GLY A 105 0.16 -12.49 2.19
CA GLY A 105 -0.14 -13.88 1.87
C GLY A 105 1.03 -14.83 2.08
N ARG A 106 0.75 -16.14 2.00
CA ARG A 106 1.80 -17.17 1.95
C ARG A 106 2.58 -17.08 0.62
N PRO A 107 3.92 -17.04 0.64
CA PRO A 107 4.72 -17.10 -0.59
C PRO A 107 4.32 -18.31 -1.47
N GLY A 108 4.12 -18.07 -2.78
CA GLY A 108 3.77 -19.11 -3.77
C GLY A 108 2.26 -19.32 -4.02
N ALA A 109 1.40 -19.21 -3.00
CA ALA A 109 -0.06 -19.29 -3.19
C ALA A 109 -0.61 -18.06 -3.93
N TRP A 110 0.13 -16.95 -3.84
CA TRP A 110 -0.22 -15.67 -4.44
C TRP A 110 -0.06 -15.64 -5.97
N ALA A 111 1.04 -16.17 -6.50
CA ALA A 111 1.36 -16.07 -7.92
C ALA A 111 0.24 -16.66 -8.81
N ALA A 112 -0.27 -17.83 -8.45
CA ALA A 112 -1.41 -18.45 -9.14
C ALA A 112 -2.72 -17.66 -8.98
N ALA A 113 -2.89 -16.94 -7.86
CA ALA A 113 -4.08 -16.14 -7.60
C ALA A 113 -4.13 -14.84 -8.43
N VAL A 114 -3.02 -14.41 -9.03
CA VAL A 114 -2.94 -13.18 -9.85
C VAL A 114 -2.64 -13.39 -11.32
N GLU A 115 -2.14 -14.57 -11.67
CA GLU A 115 -1.83 -14.93 -13.06
C GLU A 115 -3.03 -14.66 -13.98
N GLY A 116 -2.79 -13.87 -15.02
CA GLY A 116 -3.80 -13.48 -16.02
C GLY A 116 -4.88 -12.50 -15.54
N ARG A 117 -4.87 -12.07 -14.27
CA ARG A 117 -5.89 -11.16 -13.71
C ARG A 117 -5.47 -9.69 -13.68
N ILE A 118 -4.18 -9.45 -13.51
CA ILE A 118 -3.59 -8.11 -13.41
C ILE A 118 -2.35 -8.08 -14.30
N ASP A 119 -2.14 -6.97 -15.00
CA ASP A 119 -0.92 -6.76 -15.77
C ASP A 119 0.30 -6.77 -14.81
N PRO A 120 1.34 -7.58 -15.08
CA PRO A 120 2.51 -7.66 -14.21
C PRO A 120 3.21 -6.32 -13.94
N ALA A 121 3.20 -5.39 -14.90
CA ALA A 121 3.77 -4.06 -14.75
C ALA A 121 2.92 -3.17 -13.83
N GLU A 122 1.59 -3.25 -13.93
CA GLU A 122 0.67 -2.56 -13.01
C GLU A 122 0.85 -3.05 -11.57
N LEU A 123 0.95 -4.38 -11.40
CA LEU A 123 1.18 -4.99 -10.10
C LEU A 123 2.55 -4.58 -9.52
N ALA A 124 3.59 -4.52 -10.35
CA ALA A 124 4.92 -4.10 -9.92
C ALA A 124 4.92 -2.66 -9.40
N VAL A 125 4.33 -1.71 -10.15
CA VAL A 125 4.24 -0.30 -9.70
C VAL A 125 3.49 -0.19 -8.37
N CYS A 126 2.37 -0.90 -8.23
CA CYS A 126 1.57 -0.86 -7.00
C CYS A 126 2.31 -1.50 -5.82
N ARG A 127 3.02 -2.61 -6.05
CA ARG A 127 3.85 -3.28 -5.02
C ARG A 127 4.98 -2.36 -4.56
N ASP A 128 5.73 -1.80 -5.49
CA ASP A 128 6.88 -0.96 -5.16
C ASP A 128 6.41 0.29 -4.39
N PHE A 129 5.27 0.89 -4.77
CA PHE A 129 4.68 2.00 -4.01
C PHE A 129 4.24 1.56 -2.61
N ARG A 130 3.61 0.39 -2.49
CA ARG A 130 3.13 -0.15 -1.22
C ARG A 130 4.28 -0.42 -0.25
N GLU A 131 5.38 -0.99 -0.72
CA GLU A 131 6.59 -1.19 0.07
C GLU A 131 7.13 0.14 0.58
N LEU A 132 7.24 1.13 -0.31
CA LEU A 132 7.66 2.49 0.02
C LEU A 132 6.77 3.15 1.09
N PHE A 133 5.45 2.99 0.99
CA PHE A 133 4.49 3.49 1.97
C PHE A 133 4.61 2.78 3.32
N VAL A 134 4.65 1.45 3.31
CA VAL A 134 4.72 0.61 4.51
C VAL A 134 6.01 0.89 5.30
N ALA A 135 7.14 1.06 4.62
CA ALA A 135 8.40 1.44 5.28
C ALA A 135 8.28 2.75 6.06
N GLY A 136 7.59 3.77 5.51
CA GLY A 136 7.41 5.04 6.17
C GLY A 136 6.46 4.94 7.37
N TRP A 137 5.37 4.18 7.20
CA TRP A 137 4.42 3.88 8.27
C TRP A 137 5.11 3.21 9.47
N PHE A 138 5.97 2.22 9.21
CA PHE A 138 6.71 1.52 10.26
C PHE A 138 7.66 2.44 11.04
N GLN A 139 8.27 3.46 10.39
CA GLN A 139 9.07 4.45 11.09
C GLN A 139 8.23 5.26 12.09
N LEU A 140 7.04 5.71 11.69
CA LEU A 140 6.13 6.41 12.60
C LEU A 140 5.63 5.52 13.72
N LEU A 141 5.34 4.26 13.41
CA LEU A 141 4.86 3.28 14.37
C LEU A 141 5.92 2.96 15.43
N ALA A 142 7.18 2.79 15.01
CA ALA A 142 8.30 2.60 15.93
C ALA A 142 8.58 3.84 16.79
N HIS A 143 8.37 5.06 16.24
CA HIS A 143 8.44 6.27 17.05
C HIS A 143 7.37 6.30 18.14
N ARG A 144 6.14 5.86 17.85
CA ARG A 144 5.05 5.76 18.83
C ARG A 144 5.23 4.59 19.81
N PHE A 145 5.81 3.48 19.33
CA PHE A 145 5.98 2.22 20.03
C PHE A 145 7.42 1.71 19.87
N PRO A 146 8.36 2.15 20.73
CA PRO A 146 9.80 1.88 20.56
C PRO A 146 10.19 0.40 20.49
N HIS A 147 9.38 -0.50 21.06
CA HIS A 147 9.61 -1.94 20.98
C HIS A 147 9.51 -2.50 19.54
N ARG A 148 8.98 -1.74 18.58
CA ARG A 148 8.89 -2.10 17.15
C ARG A 148 10.04 -1.57 16.30
N ALA A 149 11.08 -0.98 16.90
CA ALA A 149 12.21 -0.41 16.15
C ALA A 149 12.99 -1.44 15.30
N GLY A 150 13.07 -2.70 15.75
CA GLY A 150 13.69 -3.78 14.97
C GLY A 150 12.95 -4.03 13.66
N GLU A 151 11.62 -4.21 13.74
CA GLU A 151 10.75 -4.41 12.59
C GLU A 151 10.82 -3.22 11.60
N ALA A 152 10.80 -2.00 12.12
CA ALA A 152 10.94 -0.81 11.27
C ALA A 152 12.30 -0.74 10.55
N SER A 153 13.38 -1.21 11.18
CA SER A 153 14.70 -1.25 10.56
C SER A 153 14.78 -2.30 9.45
N GLU A 154 14.19 -3.48 9.68
CA GLU A 154 14.11 -4.57 8.69
C GLU A 154 13.33 -4.13 7.44
N VAL A 155 12.16 -3.53 7.63
CA VAL A 155 11.31 -3.05 6.52
C VAL A 155 12.00 -1.92 5.74
N LEU A 156 12.70 -1.02 6.42
CA LEU A 156 13.42 0.06 5.73
C LEU A 156 14.56 -0.49 4.86
N ALA A 157 15.30 -1.48 5.37
CA ALA A 157 16.43 -2.09 4.66
C ALA A 157 16.02 -2.88 3.41
N SER A 158 14.80 -3.43 3.37
CA SER A 158 14.28 -4.15 2.20
C SER A 158 13.68 -3.22 1.13
N THR A 159 13.35 -1.98 1.47
CA THR A 159 12.56 -1.08 0.61
C THR A 159 13.40 -0.05 -0.13
N LEU A 160 14.44 0.49 0.51
CA LEU A 160 15.34 1.48 -0.11
C LEU A 160 16.79 0.99 0.03
N PRO A 161 17.62 1.11 -1.03
CA PRO A 161 19.03 0.82 -0.90
C PRO A 161 19.68 1.66 0.22
N PRO A 162 20.70 1.14 0.91
CA PRO A 162 21.41 1.91 1.93
C PRO A 162 21.96 3.20 1.34
N THR A 163 21.89 4.28 2.11
CA THR A 163 22.54 5.55 1.75
C THR A 163 24.04 5.36 1.89
N SER A 164 24.78 5.55 0.80
CA SER A 164 26.24 5.67 0.78
C SER A 164 26.72 6.80 1.68
#